data_AF-A0AAD5IWH8-F1
#
_entry.id   AF-A0AAD5IWH8-F1
#
_cell.length_a   1.000
_cell.length_b   1.000
_cell.length_c   1.000
_cell.angle_alpha   90.00
_cell.angle_beta   90.00
_cell.angle_gamma   90.00
#
_symmetry.space_group_name_H-M   'P 1'
#
loop_
_entity.id
_entity.type
_entity.pdbx_description
1 polymer ?
#
loop_
_entity_poly.entity_id
_entity_poly.type
_entity_poly.pdbx_seq_one_letter_code
_entity_poly.pdbx_strand_id
1 'polypeptide(L)'
;MYVCGRGKINYLIGVKKEPKSTNAQHATWDVENLMAMAWLVNSMDEDISSYYLGYLTAKEMWDSLTEMYSDLGNQSQIYELQLKLGESKQGSDTVTKYFVGL
;
A
#
# COMPACT_ATOMS: atom_id res chain seq x y z
N MET A 1 9.87 -9.34 -5.01
CA MET A 1 9.36 -7.99 -5.33
C MET A 1 10.02 -7.48 -6.62
N TYR A 2 9.30 -7.54 -7.76
CA TYR A 2 9.85 -7.31 -9.11
C TYR A 2 10.37 -5.87 -9.31
N VAL A 3 9.68 -4.86 -8.77
CA VAL A 3 10.04 -3.44 -8.87
C VAL A 3 11.38 -3.13 -8.16
N CYS A 4 11.60 -3.71 -6.97
CA CYS A 4 12.85 -3.54 -6.22
C CYS A 4 14.04 -4.22 -6.92
N GLY A 5 13.84 -5.42 -7.47
CA GLY A 5 14.88 -6.14 -8.22
C GLY A 5 15.34 -5.44 -9.50
N ARG A 6 14.52 -4.52 -10.03
CA ARG A 6 14.83 -3.70 -11.22
C ARG A 6 15.30 -2.27 -10.89
N GLY A 7 15.50 -1.95 -9.62
CA GLY A 7 15.99 -0.64 -9.18
C GLY A 7 15.01 0.52 -9.38
N LYS A 8 13.70 0.26 -9.51
CA LYS A 8 12.67 1.30 -9.74
C LYS A 8 11.97 1.77 -8.48
N ILE A 9 12.38 1.28 -7.30
CA ILE A 9 11.79 1.66 -6.01
C ILE A 9 11.79 3.18 -5.78
N ASN A 10 12.83 3.89 -6.22
CA ASN A 10 12.99 5.34 -6.04
C ASN A 10 11.90 6.18 -6.73
N TYR A 11 11.19 5.62 -7.71
CA TYR A 11 10.02 6.24 -8.34
C TYR A 11 8.77 6.14 -7.46
N LEU A 12 8.58 5.00 -6.79
CA LEU A 12 7.44 4.76 -5.90
C LEU A 12 7.53 5.61 -4.62
N ILE A 13 8.72 5.64 -4.01
CA ILE A 13 8.95 6.40 -2.77
C ILE A 13 9.23 7.89 -3.01
N GLY A 14 9.37 8.32 -4.27
CA GLY A 14 9.53 9.74 -4.63
C GLY A 14 10.92 10.32 -4.41
N VAL A 15 11.92 9.47 -4.18
CA VAL A 15 13.32 9.90 -4.13
C VAL A 15 13.75 10.49 -5.47
N LYS A 16 13.28 9.90 -6.58
CA LYS A 16 13.52 10.41 -7.93
C LYS A 16 12.38 11.33 -8.36
N LYS A 17 12.48 12.60 -7.99
CA LYS A 17 11.48 13.63 -8.31
C LYS A 17 11.41 13.90 -9.81
N GLU A 18 10.21 14.30 -10.26
CA GLU A 18 9.99 14.78 -11.61
C GLU A 18 10.93 15.98 -11.89
N PRO A 19 11.84 15.86 -12.88
CA PRO A 19 12.67 16.99 -13.28
C PRO A 19 11.83 18.00 -14.07
N LYS A 20 12.34 19.23 -14.23
CA LYS A 20 11.67 20.20 -15.10
C LYS A 20 11.62 19.68 -16.55
N SER A 21 10.53 19.96 -17.26
CA SER A 21 10.33 19.54 -18.67
C SER A 21 11.43 19.99 -19.63
N THR A 22 12.19 21.05 -19.28
CA THR A 22 13.33 21.55 -20.05
C THR A 22 14.63 20.74 -19.84
N ASN A 23 14.64 19.80 -18.90
CA ASN A 23 15.80 18.97 -18.61
C ASN A 23 15.83 17.76 -19.55
N ALA A 24 16.99 17.48 -20.16
CA ALA A 24 17.21 16.30 -20.98
C ALA A 24 16.89 14.98 -20.24
N GLN A 25 16.97 14.97 -18.91
CA GLN A 25 16.65 13.80 -18.08
C GLN A 25 15.14 13.57 -17.90
N HIS A 26 14.28 14.51 -18.30
CA HIS A 26 12.82 14.38 -18.19
C HIS A 26 12.29 13.22 -19.01
N ALA A 27 12.73 13.08 -20.27
CA ALA A 27 12.30 11.98 -21.12
C ALA A 27 12.67 10.60 -20.52
N THR A 28 13.87 10.48 -19.93
CA THR A 28 14.28 9.25 -19.25
C THR A 28 13.47 9.02 -17.98
N TRP A 29 13.20 10.08 -17.21
CA TRP A 29 12.39 9.98 -16.01
C TRP A 29 10.97 9.50 -16.33
N ASP A 30 10.35 10.07 -17.36
CA ASP A 30 8.97 9.78 -17.79
C ASP A 30 8.82 8.31 -18.22
N VAL A 31 9.72 7.80 -19.07
CA VAL A 31 9.72 6.40 -19.49
C VAL A 31 9.86 5.44 -18.30
N GLU A 32 10.77 5.75 -17.36
CA GLU A 32 10.96 4.92 -16.18
C GLU A 32 9.80 4.99 -15.19
N ASN A 33 9.15 6.15 -15.07
CA ASN A 33 7.94 6.36 -14.28
C ASN A 33 6.76 5.55 -14.86
N LEU A 34 6.51 5.64 -16.17
CA LEU A 34 5.49 4.86 -16.87
C LEU A 34 5.75 3.35 -16.77
N MET A 35 7.01 2.92 -16.83
CA MET A 35 7.37 1.52 -16.62
C MET A 35 7.02 1.02 -15.22
N ALA A 36 7.26 1.84 -14.20
CA ALA A 36 6.86 1.51 -12.83
C ALA A 36 5.34 1.43 -12.68
N MET A 37 4.58 2.36 -13.29
CA MET A 37 3.11 2.31 -13.32
C MET A 37 2.59 1.06 -14.02
N ALA A 38 3.15 0.70 -15.19
CA ALA A 38 2.76 -0.49 -15.92
C ALA A 38 3.01 -1.76 -15.08
N TRP A 39 4.10 -1.82 -14.31
CA TRP A 39 4.35 -2.94 -13.41
C TRP A 39 3.37 -3.01 -12.24
N LEU A 40 2.95 -1.86 -11.70
CA LEU A 40 1.91 -1.82 -10.67
C LEU A 40 0.58 -2.32 -11.23
N VAL A 41 0.13 -1.78 -12.36
CA VAL A 41 -1.10 -2.19 -13.07
C VAL A 41 -1.10 -3.68 -13.39
N ASN A 42 -0.02 -4.20 -13.98
CA ASN A 42 0.09 -5.62 -14.31
C ASN A 42 0.21 -6.55 -13.09
N SER A 43 0.43 -6.00 -11.90
CA SER A 43 0.47 -6.77 -10.65
C SER A 43 -0.86 -6.77 -9.91
N MET A 44 -1.87 -6.06 -10.42
CA MET A 44 -3.20 -5.94 -9.83
C MET A 44 -4.22 -6.71 -10.67
N ASP A 45 -5.32 -7.12 -10.03
CA ASP A 45 -6.50 -7.60 -10.76
C ASP A 45 -7.09 -6.46 -11.60
N GLU A 46 -7.70 -6.81 -12.73
CA GLU A 46 -8.20 -5.85 -13.73
C GLU A 46 -9.19 -4.84 -13.10
N ASP A 47 -10.11 -5.34 -12.28
CA ASP A 47 -11.10 -4.53 -11.56
C ASP A 47 -10.42 -3.46 -10.68
N ILE A 48 -9.36 -3.82 -9.96
CA ILE A 48 -8.61 -2.90 -9.11
C ILE A 48 -7.82 -1.92 -9.97
N SER A 49 -7.09 -2.44 -10.96
CA SER A 49 -6.17 -1.65 -11.78
C SER A 49 -6.86 -0.51 -12.54
N SER A 50 -8.13 -0.70 -12.93
CA SER A 50 -8.94 0.29 -13.65
C SER A 50 -9.10 1.62 -12.90
N TYR A 51 -9.17 1.57 -11.56
CA TYR A 51 -9.28 2.75 -10.71
C TYR A 51 -8.00 3.60 -10.69
N TYR A 52 -6.86 3.01 -11.03
CA TYR A 52 -5.55 3.66 -10.92
C TYR A 52 -4.98 4.15 -12.26
N LEU A 53 -5.66 3.91 -13.39
CA LEU A 53 -5.20 4.36 -14.72
C LEU A 53 -5.18 5.89 -14.88
N GLY A 54 -5.86 6.64 -14.01
CA GLY A 54 -5.94 8.10 -14.06
C GLY A 54 -4.77 8.84 -13.37
N TYR A 55 -3.86 8.14 -12.70
CA TYR A 55 -2.72 8.78 -12.03
C TYR A 55 -1.65 9.23 -13.02
N LEU A 56 -0.96 10.33 -12.71
CA LEU A 56 0.08 10.90 -13.57
C LEU A 56 1.46 10.34 -13.23
N THR A 57 1.66 9.90 -11.99
CA THR A 57 2.95 9.38 -11.53
C THR A 57 2.81 8.04 -10.81
N ALA A 58 3.87 7.22 -10.91
CA ALA A 58 3.98 5.96 -10.16
C ALA A 58 3.94 6.19 -8.65
N LYS A 59 4.41 7.36 -8.19
CA LYS A 59 4.35 7.79 -6.79
C LYS A 59 2.91 7.95 -6.32
N GLU A 60 2.11 8.75 -7.01
CA GLU A 60 0.72 9.01 -6.58
C GLU A 60 -0.10 7.72 -6.58
N MET A 61 0.07 6.89 -7.60
CA MET A 61 -0.53 5.55 -7.66
C MET A 61 -0.09 4.70 -6.46
N TRP A 62 1.21 4.64 -6.16
CA TRP A 62 1.74 3.87 -5.05
C TRP A 62 1.26 4.37 -3.68
N ASP A 63 1.20 5.68 -3.48
CA ASP A 63 0.75 6.28 -2.23
C ASP A 63 -0.73 5.96 -1.99
N SER A 64 -1.58 6.05 -3.02
CA SER A 64 -2.99 5.68 -2.92
C SER A 64 -3.20 4.17 -2.69
N LEU A 65 -2.44 3.32 -3.38
CA LEU A 65 -2.45 1.88 -3.13
C LEU A 65 -2.06 1.54 -1.70
N THR A 66 -1.04 2.22 -1.19
CA THR A 66 -0.60 2.06 0.20
C THR A 66 -1.68 2.54 1.17
N GLU A 67 -2.34 3.66 0.90
CA GLU A 67 -3.43 4.16 1.75
C GLU A 67 -4.63 3.19 1.80
N MET A 68 -5.06 2.65 0.66
CA MET A 68 -6.24 1.79 0.59
C MET A 68 -5.98 0.34 1.01
N TYR A 69 -4.80 -0.20 0.72
CA TYR A 69 -4.50 -1.62 0.87
C TYR A 69 -3.32 -1.94 1.80
N SER A 70 -2.65 -0.95 2.39
CA SER A 70 -1.60 -1.27 3.35
C SER A 70 -2.18 -1.71 4.70
N ASP A 71 -1.67 -2.83 5.18
CA ASP A 71 -1.84 -3.27 6.57
C ASP A 71 -1.18 -2.31 7.59
N LEU A 72 -0.45 -1.28 7.13
CA LEU A 72 0.17 -0.27 7.99
C LEU A 72 -0.89 0.50 8.81
N GLY A 73 -2.14 0.51 8.32
CA GLY A 73 -3.32 1.11 8.95
C GLY A 73 -4.15 0.16 9.82
N ASN A 74 -3.71 -1.07 10.11
CA ASN A 74 -4.43 -2.02 10.97
C ASN A 74 -4.67 -1.53 12.41
N GLN A 75 -4.37 -0.26 12.72
CA GLN A 75 -4.83 0.43 13.92
C GLN A 75 -6.32 0.26 14.17
N SER A 76 -7.18 0.28 13.15
CA SER A 76 -8.63 0.03 13.33
C SER A 76 -8.93 -1.41 13.74
N GLN A 77 -8.27 -2.40 13.14
CA GLN A 77 -8.41 -3.82 13.54
C GLN A 77 -7.80 -4.08 14.92
N ILE A 78 -6.65 -3.49 15.22
CA ILE A 78 -5.99 -3.53 16.53
C ILE A 78 -6.89 -2.88 17.58
N TYR A 79 -7.49 -1.73 17.28
CA TYR A 79 -8.43 -1.05 18.15
C TYR A 79 -9.69 -1.89 18.39
N GLU A 80 -10.24 -2.51 17.35
CA GLU A 80 -11.38 -3.44 17.48
C GLU A 80 -11.04 -4.65 18.36
N LEU A 81 -9.84 -5.23 18.19
CA LEU A 81 -9.34 -6.31 19.05
C LEU A 81 -9.12 -5.85 20.50
N GLN A 82 -8.58 -4.65 20.70
CA GLN A 82 -8.42 -4.05 22.03
C GLN A 82 -9.76 -3.76 22.70
N LEU A 83 -10.77 -3.32 21.94
CA LEU A 83 -12.12 -3.09 22.43
C LEU A 83 -12.76 -4.42 22.86
N LYS A 84 -12.71 -5.45 22.00
CA LYS A 84 -13.18 -6.81 22.30
C LYS A 84 -12.50 -7.38 23.54
N LEU A 85 -11.20 -7.16 23.69
CA LEU A 85 -10.44 -7.58 24.86
C LEU A 85 -10.87 -6.83 26.14
N GLY A 86 -11.13 -5.52 26.05
CA GLY A 86 -11.59 -4.70 27.17
C GLY A 86 -13.04 -4.99 27.60
N GLU A 87 -13.90 -5.40 26.67
CA GLU A 87 -15.28 -5.81 26.94
C GLU A 87 -15.38 -7.25 27.44
N SER A 88 -14.38 -8.09 27.13
CA SER A 88 -14.33 -9.49 27.54
C SER A 88 -14.15 -9.64 29.06
N LYS A 89 -15.13 -10.28 29.71
CA LYS A 89 -15.11 -10.59 31.15
C LYS A 89 -15.36 -12.07 31.35
N GLN A 90 -14.61 -12.68 32.28
CA GLN A 90 -14.77 -14.10 32.61
C GLN A 90 -16.20 -14.45 33.05
N GLY A 91 -16.89 -13.54 33.74
CA GLY A 91 -18.26 -13.79 34.20
C GLY A 91 -18.36 -15.04 35.07
N SER A 92 -19.24 -15.96 34.69
CA SER A 92 -19.43 -17.27 35.33
C SER A 92 -18.66 -18.41 34.68
N ASP A 93 -17.89 -18.14 33.62
CA ASP A 93 -17.12 -19.19 32.94
C ASP A 93 -15.90 -19.62 33.76
N THR A 94 -15.50 -20.88 33.57
CA THR A 94 -14.24 -21.35 34.14
C THR A 94 -13.07 -20.61 33.48
N VAL A 95 -11.99 -20.41 34.24
CA VAL A 95 -10.78 -19.73 33.74
C VAL A 95 -10.33 -20.33 32.41
N THR A 96 -10.33 -21.66 32.31
CA THR A 96 -9.95 -22.37 31.08
C THR A 96 -10.88 -22.05 29.90
N LYS A 97 -12.20 -21.96 30.11
CA LYS A 97 -13.15 -21.62 29.03
C LYS A 97 -13.00 -20.17 28.57
N TYR A 98 -12.81 -19.25 29.50
CA TYR A 98 -12.61 -17.84 29.19
C TYR A 98 -11.34 -17.61 28.37
N PHE A 99 -10.21 -18.22 28.77
CA PHE A 99 -8.94 -18.07 28.04
C PHE A 99 -8.91 -18.78 26.68
N VAL A 100 -9.75 -19.79 26.45
CA VAL A 100 -9.87 -20.47 25.15
C VAL A 100 -10.76 -19.70 24.17
N GLY A 101 -11.66 -18.83 24.67
CA GLY A 101 -12.55 -17.99 23.85
C GLY A 101 -12.05 -16.57 23.58
N LEU A 102 -10.90 -16.19 24.15
CA LEU A 102 -10.12 -14.99 23.81
C LEU A 102 -9.30 -15.22 22.54
#